data_AF-A0A7X8U862-F1
#
_entry.id   AF-A0A7X8U862-F1
#
_cell.length_a   1.000
_cell.length_b   1.000
_cell.length_c   1.000
_cell.angle_alpha   90.00
_cell.angle_beta   90.00
_cell.angle_gamma   90.00
#
_symmetry.space_group_name_H-M   'P 1'
#
loop_
_entity.id
_entity.type
_entity.pdbx_description
1 polymer ?
#
loop_
_entity_poly.entity_id
_entity_poly.type
_entity_poly.pdbx_seq_one_letter_code
_entity_poly.pdbx_strand_id
1 'polypeptide(L)'
;MDKKILSSYQLLVYEDGSIKIEPMELAQPPIEEYANCSSRIKQALLVVSFTQSYVKNGYNLENAFVKATTSVADKLGTSRSSVLDKVTRQLHLTAPGFREKLRRYFDHNDLEIKNILLNNIGAYSRSADEKAIMSFFE
;
A
#
# COMPACT_ATOMS: atom_id res chain seq x y z
N MET A 1 26.45 -13.04 -0.50
CA MET A 1 25.97 -12.02 0.45
C MET A 1 25.08 -11.09 -0.35
N ASP A 2 23.76 -11.16 -0.13
CA ASP A 2 22.82 -10.34 -0.91
C ASP A 2 22.88 -8.88 -0.46
N LYS A 3 22.92 -7.97 -1.42
CA LYS A 3 22.95 -6.53 -1.15
C LYS A 3 21.56 -6.05 -0.72
N LYS A 4 21.48 -5.30 0.38
CA LYS A 4 20.24 -4.70 0.89
C LYS A 4 20.28 -3.19 0.69
N ILE A 5 19.33 -2.66 -0.07
CA ILE A 5 19.14 -1.20 -0.22
C ILE A 5 18.56 -0.65 1.09
N LEU A 6 19.17 0.41 1.62
CA LEU A 6 18.72 1.10 2.84
C LEU A 6 17.86 2.33 2.52
N SER A 7 18.17 3.03 1.44
CA SER A 7 17.50 4.25 1.01
C SER A 7 17.85 4.59 -0.44
N SER A 8 16.91 5.28 -1.10
CA SER A 8 17.05 5.76 -2.48
C SER A 8 16.75 7.25 -2.49
N TYR A 9 17.59 8.02 -3.19
CA TYR A 9 17.51 9.46 -3.27
C TYR A 9 17.61 9.90 -4.73
N GLN A 10 16.94 11.00 -5.08
CA GLN A 10 17.20 11.71 -6.32
C GLN A 10 18.17 12.86 -6.07
N LEU A 11 19.17 12.98 -6.94
CA LEU A 11 20.14 14.06 -6.94
C LEU A 11 19.73 15.06 -8.04
N LEU A 12 19.32 16.24 -7.63
CA LEU A 12 19.03 17.36 -8.53
C LEU A 12 20.27 18.26 -8.56
N VAL A 13 20.85 18.47 -9.75
CA VAL A 13 21.98 19.37 -9.99
C VAL A 13 21.48 20.52 -10.85
N TYR A 14 21.64 21.74 -10.35
CA TYR A 14 21.17 22.95 -11.01
C TYR A 14 22.31 23.65 -11.75
N GLU A 15 21.96 24.52 -12.71
CA GLU A 15 22.95 25.24 -13.54
C GLU A 15 23.86 26.18 -12.73
N ASP A 16 23.37 26.67 -11.58
CA ASP A 16 24.15 27.48 -10.64
C ASP A 16 25.13 26.65 -9.78
N GLY A 17 25.20 25.34 -10.03
CA GLY A 17 26.03 24.40 -9.28
C GLY A 17 25.43 23.99 -7.93
N SER A 18 24.23 24.46 -7.58
CA SER A 18 23.54 23.99 -6.39
C SER A 18 23.12 22.53 -6.55
N ILE A 19 23.09 21.82 -5.43
CA ILE A 19 22.75 20.40 -5.36
C ILE A 19 21.64 20.24 -4.33
N LYS A 20 20.56 19.56 -4.73
CA LYS A 20 19.48 19.16 -3.82
C LYS A 20 19.34 17.65 -3.83
N ILE A 21 19.41 17.05 -2.64
CA ILE A 21 19.16 15.63 -2.45
C ILE A 21 17.78 15.49 -1.85
N GLU A 22 16.89 14.82 -2.58
CA GLU A 22 15.55 14.53 -2.10
C GLU A 22 15.40 13.02 -1.96
N PRO A 23 14.71 12.53 -0.92
CA PRO A 23 14.22 11.16 -0.92
C PRO A 23 13.47 10.96 -2.23
N MET A 24 13.74 9.87 -2.95
CA MET A 24 13.01 9.62 -4.18
C MET A 24 11.53 9.44 -3.80
N GLU A 25 10.68 10.39 -4.19
CA GLU A 25 9.26 10.30 -3.91
C GLU A 25 8.71 9.09 -4.65
N LEU A 26 8.27 8.11 -3.87
CA LEU A 26 7.58 6.96 -4.41
C LEU A 26 6.30 7.47 -5.06
N ALA A 27 6.02 6.99 -6.28
CA ALA A 27 4.76 7.23 -6.95
C ALA A 27 3.63 7.04 -5.93
N GLN A 28 3.01 8.15 -5.56
CA GLN A 28 2.01 8.15 -4.50
C GLN A 28 0.70 7.66 -5.12
N PRO A 29 0.06 6.62 -4.56
CA PRO A 29 -1.22 6.16 -5.06
C PRO A 29 -2.23 7.31 -5.04
N PRO A 30 -3.07 7.48 -6.09
CA PRO A 30 -4.09 8.50 -6.11
C PRO A 30 -5.13 8.19 -5.03
N ILE A 31 -5.17 9.00 -3.97
CA ILE A 31 -6.08 8.79 -2.83
C ILE A 31 -7.53 9.07 -3.26
N GLU A 32 -7.68 10.01 -4.20
CA GLU A 32 -8.92 10.50 -4.75
C GLU A 32 -9.69 9.38 -5.47
N GLU A 33 -8.98 8.41 -6.04
CA GLU A 33 -9.56 7.22 -6.68
C GLU A 33 -10.44 6.42 -5.71
N TYR A 34 -10.11 6.43 -4.42
CA TYR A 34 -10.82 5.71 -3.37
C TYR A 34 -11.69 6.61 -2.49
N ALA A 35 -12.03 7.82 -2.92
CA ALA A 35 -12.80 8.77 -2.13
C ALA A 35 -14.18 8.23 -1.71
N ASN A 36 -14.83 7.45 -2.60
CA ASN A 36 -16.17 6.89 -2.37
C ASN A 36 -16.16 5.49 -1.72
N CYS A 37 -14.97 4.94 -1.45
CA CYS A 37 -14.84 3.64 -0.80
C CYS A 37 -15.11 3.73 0.71
N SER A 38 -15.48 2.62 1.32
CA SER A 38 -15.45 2.50 2.77
C SER A 38 -14.03 2.72 3.30
N SER A 39 -13.93 3.27 4.51
CA SER A 39 -12.64 3.53 5.17
C SER A 39 -11.75 2.27 5.23
N ARG A 40 -12.37 1.10 5.39
CA ARG A 40 -11.69 -0.20 5.38
C ARG A 40 -11.08 -0.54 4.02
N ILE A 41 -11.88 -0.55 2.96
CA ILE A 41 -11.39 -0.91 1.62
C ILE A 41 -10.39 0.14 1.11
N LYS A 42 -10.67 1.43 1.33
CA LYS A 42 -9.74 2.53 1.05
C LYS A 42 -8.37 2.31 1.68
N GLN A 43 -8.33 2.03 2.99
CA GLN A 43 -7.06 1.82 3.69
C GLN A 43 -6.35 0.55 3.23
N ALA A 44 -7.08 -0.54 2.95
CA ALA A 44 -6.48 -1.77 2.46
C ALA A 44 -5.86 -1.60 1.07
N LEU A 45 -6.58 -1.00 0.12
CA LEU A 45 -6.06 -0.76 -1.24
C LEU A 45 -4.86 0.19 -1.23
N LEU A 46 -4.92 1.26 -0.43
CA LEU A 46 -3.78 2.16 -0.27
C LEU A 46 -2.56 1.42 0.31
N VAL A 47 -2.73 0.56 1.32
CA VAL A 47 -1.61 -0.23 1.87
C VAL A 47 -1.03 -1.16 0.82
N VAL A 48 -1.86 -1.85 0.03
CA VAL A 48 -1.39 -2.73 -1.06
C VAL A 48 -0.60 -1.92 -2.07
N SER A 49 -1.14 -0.78 -2.52
CA SER A 49 -0.53 0.10 -3.52
C SER A 49 0.81 0.68 -3.05
N PHE A 50 0.86 1.26 -1.85
CA PHE A 50 2.10 1.75 -1.26
C PHE A 50 3.12 0.62 -1.08
N THR A 51 2.69 -0.55 -0.61
CA THR A 51 3.61 -1.69 -0.44
C THR A 51 4.21 -2.10 -1.77
N GLN A 52 3.41 -2.19 -2.84
CA GLN A 52 3.88 -2.49 -4.18
C GLN A 52 4.87 -1.44 -4.67
N SER A 53 4.59 -0.15 -4.44
CA SER A 53 5.49 0.96 -4.77
C SER A 53 6.83 0.83 -4.04
N TYR A 54 6.83 0.58 -2.73
CA TYR A 54 8.05 0.32 -1.96
C TYR A 54 8.82 -0.91 -2.49
N VAL A 55 8.14 -2.02 -2.78
CA VAL A 55 8.80 -3.24 -3.31
C VAL A 55 9.45 -2.96 -4.67
N LYS A 56 8.75 -2.27 -5.59
CA LYS A 56 9.30 -1.85 -6.89
C LYS A 56 10.54 -0.95 -6.75
N ASN A 57 10.68 -0.27 -5.61
CA ASN A 57 11.82 0.59 -5.30
C ASN A 57 12.90 -0.11 -4.46
N GLY A 58 12.90 -1.45 -4.42
CA GLY A 58 13.98 -2.26 -3.85
C GLY A 58 13.87 -2.50 -2.34
N TYR A 59 12.76 -2.12 -1.70
CA TYR A 59 12.51 -2.49 -0.32
C TYR A 59 12.05 -3.95 -0.23
N ASN A 60 12.54 -4.69 0.77
CA ASN A 60 11.96 -6.00 1.07
C ASN A 60 10.50 -5.84 1.56
N LEU A 61 9.72 -6.91 1.43
CA LEU A 61 8.29 -6.87 1.70
C LEU A 61 7.95 -6.46 3.14
N GLU A 62 8.74 -6.91 4.14
CA GLU A 62 8.48 -6.53 5.53
C GLU A 62 8.64 -5.03 5.77
N ASN A 63 9.73 -4.44 5.27
CA ASN A 63 10.00 -3.01 5.38
C ASN A 63 9.02 -2.19 4.55
N ALA A 64 8.70 -2.66 3.34
CA ALA A 64 7.72 -2.05 2.46
C ALA A 64 6.34 -1.96 3.12
N PHE A 65 5.89 -3.05 3.74
CA PHE A 65 4.61 -3.08 4.45
C PHE A 65 4.58 -2.13 5.64
N VAL A 66 5.63 -2.10 6.45
CA VAL A 66 5.71 -1.18 7.60
C VAL A 66 5.66 0.27 7.11
N LYS A 67 6.47 0.63 6.11
CA LYS A 67 6.47 1.97 5.53
C LYS A 67 5.12 2.34 4.92
N ALA A 68 4.50 1.43 4.17
CA ALA A 68 3.17 1.63 3.62
C ALA A 68 2.13 1.94 4.69
N THR A 69 2.10 1.18 5.80
CA THR A 69 1.15 1.45 6.89
C THR A 69 1.36 2.82 7.54
N THR A 70 2.62 3.27 7.65
CA THR A 70 2.93 4.63 8.13
C THR A 70 2.49 5.69 7.13
N SER A 71 2.82 5.54 5.84
CA SER A 71 2.41 6.50 4.81
C SER A 71 0.90 6.62 4.70
N VAL A 72 0.16 5.51 4.77
CA VAL A 72 -1.32 5.55 4.77
C VAL A 72 -1.85 6.26 6.01
N ALA A 73 -1.23 6.05 7.18
CA ALA A 73 -1.62 6.70 8.42
C ALA A 73 -1.44 8.23 8.31
N ASP A 74 -0.26 8.68 7.88
CA ASP A 74 0.07 10.09 7.70
C ASP A 74 -0.85 10.75 6.67
N LYS A 75 -1.05 10.10 5.51
CA LYS A 75 -1.90 10.56 4.41
C LYS A 75 -3.36 10.76 4.80
N LEU A 76 -3.89 9.90 5.67
CA LEU A 76 -5.30 9.93 6.08
C LEU A 76 -5.51 10.63 7.43
N GLY A 77 -4.46 11.17 8.04
CA GLY A 77 -4.54 11.78 9.38
C GLY A 77 -5.02 10.81 10.44
N THR A 78 -4.62 9.54 10.37
CA THR A 78 -5.02 8.49 11.33
C THR A 78 -3.79 7.81 11.95
N SER A 79 -3.98 6.94 12.93
CA SER A 79 -2.88 6.20 13.53
C SER A 79 -2.51 4.95 12.72
N ARG A 80 -1.23 4.56 12.75
CA ARG A 80 -0.77 3.29 12.16
C ARG A 80 -1.52 2.08 12.74
N SER A 81 -1.89 2.10 14.03
CA SER A 81 -2.69 1.04 14.64
C SER A 81 -4.10 0.93 14.05
N SER A 82 -4.74 2.06 13.72
CA SER A 82 -6.04 2.13 13.05
C SER A 82 -5.98 1.58 11.62
N VAL A 83 -4.87 1.82 10.91
CA VAL A 83 -4.62 1.22 9.58
C VAL A 83 -4.43 -0.28 9.71
N LEU A 84 -3.57 -0.72 10.64
CA LEU A 84 -3.31 -2.15 10.88
C LEU A 84 -4.59 -2.90 11.23
N ASP A 85 -5.45 -2.33 12.06
CA ASP A 85 -6.75 -2.93 12.42
C ASP A 85 -7.61 -3.25 11.18
N LYS A 86 -7.66 -2.31 10.22
CA LYS A 86 -8.46 -2.46 8.99
C LYS A 86 -7.89 -3.49 8.02
N VAL A 87 -6.56 -3.62 7.94
CA VAL A 87 -5.92 -4.60 7.04
C VAL A 87 -5.68 -5.97 7.70
N THR A 88 -5.97 -6.10 8.99
CA THR A 88 -5.81 -7.36 9.74
C THR A 88 -7.15 -7.82 10.31
N ARG A 89 -7.54 -7.31 11.49
CA ARG A 89 -8.72 -7.75 12.24
C ARG A 89 -10.00 -7.67 11.40
N GLN A 90 -10.21 -6.58 10.65
CA GLN A 90 -11.43 -6.40 9.86
C GLN A 90 -11.46 -7.20 8.54
N LEU A 91 -10.36 -7.85 8.18
CA LEU A 91 -10.25 -8.81 7.09
C LEU A 91 -10.05 -10.24 7.61
N HIS A 92 -10.15 -10.46 8.93
CA HIS A 92 -9.89 -11.75 9.59
C HIS A 92 -8.49 -12.32 9.31
N LEU A 93 -7.50 -11.45 9.22
CA LEU A 93 -6.10 -11.80 8.97
C LEU A 93 -5.20 -11.36 10.12
N THR A 94 -4.06 -12.03 10.26
CA THR A 94 -2.93 -11.52 11.04
C THR A 94 -2.03 -10.66 10.15
N ALA A 95 -1.19 -9.79 10.72
CA ALA A 95 -0.24 -9.02 9.92
C ALA A 95 0.73 -9.90 9.11
N PRO A 96 1.29 -11.01 9.65
CA PRO A 96 2.01 -11.98 8.82
C PRO A 96 1.14 -12.60 7.72
N GLY A 97 -0.12 -12.94 8.01
CA GLY A 97 -1.05 -13.50 7.02
C GLY A 97 -1.33 -12.54 5.87
N PHE A 98 -1.59 -11.26 6.16
CA PHE A 98 -1.78 -10.25 5.13
C PHE A 98 -0.53 -10.07 4.27
N ARG A 99 0.66 -10.02 4.88
CA ARG A 99 1.94 -9.95 4.15
C ARG A 99 2.17 -11.17 3.26
N GLU A 100 1.83 -12.37 3.70
CA GLU A 100 1.93 -13.57 2.87
C GLU A 100 1.03 -13.47 1.63
N LYS A 101 -0.20 -12.97 1.78
CA LYS A 101 -1.08 -12.74 0.61
C LYS A 101 -0.52 -11.68 -0.34
N LEU A 102 0.06 -10.60 0.19
CA LEU A 102 0.77 -9.61 -0.64
C LEU A 102 1.94 -10.22 -1.41
N ARG A 103 2.74 -11.07 -0.75
CA ARG A 103 3.86 -11.78 -1.38
C ARG A 103 3.39 -12.59 -2.57
N ARG A 104 2.39 -13.47 -2.35
CA ARG A 104 1.82 -14.30 -3.41
C ARG A 104 1.23 -13.49 -4.56
N TYR A 105 0.57 -12.37 -4.23
CA TYR A 105 0.06 -11.46 -5.25
C TYR A 105 1.21 -10.85 -6.07
N PHE A 106 2.25 -10.32 -5.44
CA PHE A 106 3.34 -9.67 -6.16
C PHE A 106 4.23 -10.64 -6.95
N ASP A 107 4.46 -11.85 -6.43
CA ASP A 107 5.38 -12.82 -7.02
C ASP A 107 4.69 -13.74 -8.05
N HIS A 108 3.39 -14.03 -7.85
CA HIS A 108 2.66 -15.06 -8.60
C HIS A 108 1.33 -14.56 -9.18
N ASN A 109 1.00 -13.28 -9.02
CA ASN A 109 -0.30 -12.72 -9.39
C ASN A 109 -1.49 -13.46 -8.74
N ASP A 110 -1.28 -14.00 -7.54
CA ASP A 110 -2.32 -14.68 -6.76
C ASP A 110 -3.38 -13.67 -6.28
N LEU A 111 -4.61 -13.83 -6.77
CA LEU A 111 -5.73 -12.93 -6.49
C LEU A 111 -6.47 -13.29 -5.20
N GLU A 112 -5.93 -14.14 -4.34
CA GLU A 112 -6.57 -14.47 -3.05
C GLU A 112 -6.83 -13.21 -2.19
N ILE A 113 -5.92 -12.23 -2.21
CA ILE A 113 -6.12 -10.96 -1.51
C ILE A 113 -7.31 -10.17 -2.06
N LYS A 114 -7.54 -10.19 -3.38
CA LYS A 114 -8.72 -9.59 -4.03
C LYS A 114 -10.00 -10.24 -3.50
N ASN A 115 -10.04 -11.57 -3.46
CA ASN A 115 -11.20 -12.32 -2.97
C ASN A 115 -11.49 -12.06 -1.49
N ILE A 116 -10.45 -11.94 -0.65
CA ILE A 116 -10.60 -11.57 0.76
C ILE A 116 -11.23 -10.19 0.89
N LEU A 117 -10.77 -9.22 0.10
CA LEU A 117 -11.33 -7.86 0.12
C LEU A 117 -12.80 -7.86 -0.33
N LEU A 118 -13.14 -8.56 -1.42
CA LEU A 118 -14.50 -8.67 -1.94
C LEU A 118 -15.47 -9.31 -0.92
N ASN A 119 -15.04 -10.35 -0.23
CA ASN A 119 -15.85 -11.03 0.79
C ASN A 119 -16.06 -10.19 2.06
N ASN A 120 -15.25 -9.15 2.26
CA ASN A 120 -15.32 -8.27 3.42
C ASN A 120 -15.85 -6.89 3.05
N ILE A 121 -16.79 -6.79 2.11
CA ILE A 121 -17.41 -5.51 1.75
C ILE A 121 -18.66 -5.26 2.59
N GLY A 122 -18.86 -4.03 3.06
CA GLY A 122 -20.06 -3.63 3.79
C GLY A 122 -21.25 -3.42 2.85
N ALA A 123 -22.47 -3.70 3.32
CA ALA A 123 -23.68 -3.59 2.49
C ALA A 123 -23.88 -2.17 1.91
N TYR A 124 -23.62 -1.13 2.70
CA TYR A 124 -23.86 0.27 2.31
C TYR A 124 -22.87 0.81 1.27
N SER A 125 -21.64 0.29 1.23
CA SER A 125 -20.58 0.74 0.32
C SER A 125 -20.32 -0.24 -0.83
N ARG A 126 -21.19 -1.25 -0.99
CA ARG A 126 -20.87 -2.45 -1.80
C ARG A 126 -20.44 -2.12 -3.22
N SER A 127 -21.26 -1.35 -3.94
CA SER A 127 -20.98 -1.01 -5.33
C SER A 127 -19.67 -0.23 -5.51
N ALA A 128 -19.40 0.74 -4.63
CA ALA A 128 -18.19 1.55 -4.71
C ALA A 128 -16.93 0.73 -4.38
N ASP A 129 -17.01 -0.08 -3.32
CA ASP A 129 -15.91 -0.94 -2.87
C ASP A 129 -15.59 -2.03 -3.91
N GLU A 130 -16.60 -2.72 -4.45
CA GLU A 130 -16.43 -3.74 -5.48
C GLU A 130 -15.76 -3.15 -6.72
N LYS A 131 -16.25 -1.99 -7.20
CA LYS A 131 -15.67 -1.32 -8.36
C LYS A 131 -14.20 -0.95 -8.14
N ALA A 132 -13.87 -0.40 -6.98
CA ALA A 132 -12.50 0.00 -6.66
C ALA A 132 -11.57 -1.23 -6.55
N ILE A 133 -12.02 -2.31 -5.92
CA ILE A 133 -11.24 -3.55 -5.82
C ILE A 133 -11.05 -4.16 -7.21
N MET A 134 -12.11 -4.25 -8.03
CA MET A 134 -11.99 -4.79 -9.38
C MET A 134 -11.01 -3.99 -10.23
N SER A 135 -11.16 -2.65 -10.24
CA SER A 135 -10.28 -1.75 -11.02
C SER A 135 -8.82 -1.81 -10.56
N PHE A 136 -8.56 -2.08 -9.27
CA PHE A 136 -7.18 -2.17 -8.75
C PHE A 136 -6.45 -3.46 -9.16
N PHE A 137 -7.19 -4.56 -9.32
CA PHE A 137 -6.64 -5.89 -9.61
C PHE A 137 -6.87 -6.35 -11.07
N GLU A 138 -7.30 -5.45 -11.94
CA GLU A 138 -7.35 -5.62 -13.40
C GLU A 138 -6.02 -5.21 -14.05
#